data_AF-A0A524CG33-F1
#
_entry.id   AF-A0A524CG33-F1
#
_cell.length_a   1.000
_cell.length_b   1.000
_cell.length_c   1.000
_cell.angle_alpha   90.00
_cell.angle_beta   90.00
_cell.angle_gamma   90.00
#
_symmetry.space_group_name_H-M   'P 1'
#
loop_
_entity.id
_entity.type
_entity.pdbx_description
1 polymer ?
#
loop_
_entity_poly.entity_id
_entity_poly.type
_entity_poly.pdbx_seq_one_letter_code
_entity_poly.pdbx_strand_id
1 'polypeptide(L)'
;MIGDYFNECEGKIEEWIFSAAPSELKKEMRKFKIPRFHRTLSTWLNMLIKNGFILKEFREPYASDELIRKYPNLKETQFVGYFLIIRCQKF
;
A
#
# COMPACT_ATOMS: atom_id res chain seq x y z
N MET A 1 -12.63 -2.05 0.62
CA MET A 1 -13.52 -0.88 0.83
C MET A 1 -12.73 0.17 1.60
N ILE A 2 -12.81 1.44 1.20
CA ILE A 2 -12.13 2.59 1.85
C ILE A 2 -12.56 2.79 3.33
N GLY A 3 -13.55 2.05 3.82
CA GLY A 3 -14.17 2.23 5.14
C GLY A 3 -13.25 2.10 6.36
N ASP A 4 -12.14 1.34 6.25
CA ASP A 4 -11.20 1.16 7.37
C ASP A 4 -10.01 2.12 7.33
N TYR A 5 -10.01 3.14 6.46
CA TYR A 5 -8.87 4.04 6.32
C TYR A 5 -8.51 4.78 7.62
N PHE A 6 -9.49 5.15 8.44
CA PHE A 6 -9.23 5.81 9.73
C PHE A 6 -8.97 4.82 10.87
N ASN A 7 -9.08 3.52 10.62
CA ASN A 7 -8.83 2.45 11.60
C ASN A 7 -7.35 2.06 11.58
N GLU A 8 -6.50 2.92 12.16
CA GLU A 8 -5.07 2.62 12.32
C GLU A 8 -4.85 1.32 13.09
N CYS A 9 -3.81 0.58 12.72
CA CYS A 9 -3.46 -0.67 13.39
C CYS A 9 -1.96 -0.84 13.54
N GLU A 10 -1.57 -1.39 14.69
CA GLU A 10 -0.17 -1.64 15.05
C GLU A 10 0.06 -3.13 15.17
N GLY A 11 0.28 -3.79 14.04
CA GLY A 11 0.65 -5.21 14.01
C GLY A 11 -0.55 -6.17 14.04
N LYS A 12 -1.74 -5.72 13.62
CA LYS A 12 -2.90 -6.62 13.45
C LYS A 12 -2.53 -7.70 12.44
N ILE A 13 -2.68 -8.97 12.81
CA ILE A 13 -2.39 -10.08 11.90
C ILE A 13 -3.41 -10.11 10.78
N GLU A 14 -2.91 -9.98 9.55
CA GLU A 14 -3.67 -10.18 8.32
C GLU A 14 -3.34 -11.56 7.75
N GLU A 15 -4.38 -12.31 7.41
CA GLU A 15 -4.25 -13.64 6.83
C GLU A 15 -4.72 -13.65 5.38
N TRP A 16 -3.81 -13.92 4.43
CA TRP A 16 -4.12 -13.87 3.00
C TRP A 16 -3.39 -14.95 2.20
N ILE A 17 -3.88 -15.18 0.98
CA ILE A 17 -3.25 -16.03 -0.05
C ILE A 17 -3.40 -15.31 -1.39
N PHE A 18 -2.50 -15.55 -2.34
CA PHE A 18 -2.54 -14.89 -3.64
C PHE A 18 -3.90 -15.08 -4.31
N SER A 19 -4.53 -13.96 -4.70
CA SER A 19 -5.81 -13.96 -5.41
C SER A 19 -5.73 -14.72 -6.74
N ALA A 20 -4.57 -14.72 -7.38
CA ALA A 20 -4.30 -15.44 -8.62
C ALA A 20 -4.02 -16.96 -8.44
N ALA A 21 -3.88 -17.47 -7.21
CA ALA A 21 -3.62 -18.90 -7.00
C ALA A 21 -4.82 -19.76 -7.45
N PRO A 22 -4.60 -20.95 -8.05
CA PRO A 22 -5.64 -21.93 -8.36
C PRO A 22 -6.49 -22.29 -7.14
N SER A 23 -7.77 -22.57 -7.36
CA SER A 23 -8.75 -22.82 -6.28
C SER A 23 -8.42 -24.06 -5.45
N GLU A 24 -7.84 -25.07 -6.09
CA GLU A 24 -7.42 -26.32 -5.48
C GLU A 24 -6.28 -26.05 -4.50
N LEU A 25 -5.25 -25.33 -4.96
CA LEU A 25 -4.12 -24.92 -4.11
C LEU A 25 -4.55 -23.99 -2.98
N LYS A 26 -5.52 -23.09 -3.20
CA LYS A 26 -6.04 -22.21 -2.13
C LYS A 26 -6.67 -22.98 -0.96
N LYS A 27 -7.22 -24.18 -1.19
CA LYS A 27 -7.83 -25.00 -0.14
C LYS A 27 -6.79 -25.80 0.65
N GLU A 28 -5.72 -26.22 -0.01
CA GLU A 28 -4.67 -27.06 0.59
C GLU A 28 -3.60 -26.24 1.31
N MET A 29 -3.30 -25.04 0.80
CA MET A 29 -2.22 -24.21 1.30
C MET A 29 -2.63 -23.37 2.52
N ARG A 30 -1.72 -23.26 3.49
CA ARG A 30 -1.86 -22.33 4.61
C ARG A 30 -1.78 -20.89 4.11
N LYS A 31 -2.63 -20.02 4.67
CA LYS A 31 -2.54 -18.57 4.44
C LYS A 31 -1.26 -18.00 5.01
N PHE A 32 -0.71 -17.00 4.33
CA PHE A 32 0.30 -16.13 4.90
C PHE A 32 -0.29 -15.39 6.09
N LYS A 33 0.50 -15.23 7.15
CA LYS A 33 0.16 -14.40 8.31
C LYS A 33 1.20 -13.29 8.42
N ILE A 34 0.77 -12.05 8.21
CA ILE A 34 1.67 -10.89 8.27
C ILE A 34 1.13 -9.85 9.24
N PRO A 35 1.98 -9.17 10.02
CA PRO A 35 1.55 -8.03 10.81
C PRO A 35 1.30 -6.83 9.87
N ARG A 36 0.06 -6.33 9.87
CA ARG A 36 -0.31 -5.11 9.14
C ARG A 36 -0.09 -3.90 10.03
N PHE A 37 0.59 -2.90 9.49
CA PHE A 37 0.80 -1.59 10.13
C PHE A 37 0.12 -0.52 9.30
N HIS A 38 -1.12 -0.21 9.64
CA HIS A 38 -1.89 0.81 8.94
C HIS A 38 -1.83 2.12 9.72
N ARG A 39 -1.51 3.21 9.01
CA ARG A 39 -1.54 4.59 9.49
C ARG A 39 -2.17 5.45 8.41
N THR A 40 -2.90 6.48 8.82
CA THR A 40 -3.39 7.50 7.91
C THR A 40 -2.23 8.28 7.29
N LEU A 41 -2.50 8.92 6.15
CA LEU A 41 -1.56 9.85 5.53
C LEU A 41 -1.11 10.93 6.51
N SER A 42 -2.04 11.56 7.25
CA SER A 42 -1.71 12.58 8.23
C SER A 42 -0.75 12.06 9.31
N THR A 43 -0.94 10.83 9.79
CA THR A 43 -0.03 10.24 10.77
C THR A 43 1.39 10.08 10.21
N TRP A 44 1.54 9.58 8.98
CA TRP A 44 2.86 9.48 8.34
C TRP A 44 3.53 10.84 8.15
N LEU A 45 2.79 11.84 7.63
CA LEU A 45 3.34 13.16 7.34
C LEU A 45 3.74 13.90 8.62
N ASN A 46 2.87 13.89 9.63
CA ASN A 46 3.15 14.54 10.92
C ASN A 46 4.31 13.86 11.65
N MET A 47 4.46 12.54 11.53
CA MET A 47 5.61 11.83 12.10
C MET A 47 6.92 12.32 11.49
N LEU A 48 6.99 12.49 10.16
CA LEU A 48 8.19 13.02 9.51
C LEU A 48 8.49 14.46 9.96
N ILE A 49 7.49 15.34 9.97
CA ILE A 49 7.64 16.74 10.39
C ILE A 49 8.14 16.81 11.84
N LYS A 50 7.51 16.07 12.76
CA LYS A 50 7.88 16.04 14.19
C LYS A 50 9.31 15.58 14.42
N ASN A 51 9.85 14.74 13.54
CA ASN A 51 11.23 14.24 13.61
C ASN A 51 12.25 15.11 12.86
N GLY A 52 11.88 16.34 12.49
CA GLY A 52 12.81 17.29 11.88
C GLY A 52 13.10 17.00 10.41
N PHE A 53 12.16 16.41 9.68
CA PHE A 53 12.26 16.29 8.23
C PHE A 53 11.50 17.42 7.53
N ILE A 54 12.15 18.04 6.56
CA ILE A 54 11.53 18.91 5.55
C ILE A 54 10.99 18.02 4.43
N LEU A 55 9.68 18.06 4.20
CA LEU A 55 9.04 17.36 3.09
C LEU A 55 9.30 18.14 1.80
N LYS A 56 9.87 17.49 0.79
CA LYS A 56 10.28 18.13 -0.47
C LYS A 56 9.41 17.74 -1.65
N GLU A 57 8.97 16.49 -1.71
CA GLU A 57 8.20 15.97 -2.84
C GLU A 57 7.40 14.73 -2.46
N PHE A 58 6.25 14.56 -3.09
CA PHE A 58 5.37 13.39 -2.96
C PHE A 58 5.10 12.81 -4.34
N ARG A 59 5.12 11.49 -4.46
CA ARG A 59 4.79 10.78 -5.68
C ARG A 59 3.92 9.58 -5.37
N GLU A 60 2.83 9.44 -6.13
CA GLU A 60 1.95 8.28 -6.12
C GLU A 60 2.05 7.62 -7.51
N PRO A 61 2.92 6.61 -7.68
CA PRO A 61 3.10 5.97 -8.98
C PRO A 61 1.84 5.27 -9.46
N TYR A 62 1.54 5.43 -10.74
CA TYR A 62 0.47 4.72 -11.45
C TYR A 62 0.95 4.30 -12.84
N ALA A 63 0.32 3.27 -13.40
CA ALA A 63 0.70 2.74 -14.71
C ALA A 63 0.20 3.64 -15.87
N SER A 64 1.04 3.80 -16.89
CA SER A 64 0.66 4.42 -18.16
C SER A 64 -0.22 3.49 -19.00
N ASP A 65 -0.92 4.03 -19.99
CA ASP A 65 -1.74 3.25 -20.91
C ASP A 65 -0.93 2.20 -21.69
N GLU A 66 0.32 2.53 -22.04
CA GLU A 66 1.26 1.59 -22.67
C GLU A 66 1.57 0.40 -21.74
N LEU A 67 1.87 0.69 -20.47
CA LEU A 67 2.13 -0.36 -19.47
C LEU A 67 0.89 -1.20 -19.20
N ILE A 68 -0.30 -0.61 -19.23
CA ILE A 68 -1.57 -1.32 -19.04
C ILE A 68 -1.88 -2.26 -20.20
N ARG A 69 -1.57 -1.87 -21.45
CA ARG A 69 -1.69 -2.78 -22.60
C ARG A 69 -0.81 -4.01 -22.42
N LYS A 70 0.40 -3.84 -21.87
CA LYS A 70 1.34 -4.95 -21.61
C LYS A 70 0.96 -5.76 -20.35
N TYR A 71 0.46 -5.09 -19.31
CA TYR A 71 0.12 -5.66 -18.01
C TYR A 71 -1.25 -5.15 -17.55
N PRO A 72 -2.36 -5.74 -18.04
CA PRO A 72 -3.72 -5.24 -17.77
C PRO A 72 -4.09 -5.20 -16.28
N ASN A 73 -3.46 -6.04 -15.45
CA ASN A 73 -3.65 -6.06 -14.00
C ASN A 73 -3.17 -4.78 -13.30
N LEU A 74 -2.37 -3.94 -13.96
CA LEU A 74 -1.93 -2.65 -13.41
C LEU A 74 -2.98 -1.54 -13.56
N LYS A 75 -4.08 -1.77 -14.28
CA LYS A 75 -5.12 -0.76 -14.53
C LYS A 75 -5.69 -0.16 -13.25
N GLU A 76 -5.79 -0.95 -12.17
CA GLU A 76 -6.28 -0.48 -10.87
C GLU A 76 -5.42 0.65 -10.29
N THR A 77 -4.12 0.70 -10.61
CA THR A 77 -3.21 1.76 -10.15
C THR A 77 -3.56 3.14 -10.69
N GLN A 78 -4.33 3.25 -11.78
CA GLN A 78 -4.84 4.54 -12.29
C GLN A 78 -5.97 5.12 -11.43
N PHE A 79 -6.56 4.32 -10.55
CA PHE A 79 -7.69 4.73 -9.69
C PHE A 79 -7.35 4.64 -8.20
N VAL A 80 -6.40 3.78 -7.82
CA VAL A 80 -5.99 3.54 -6.44
C VAL A 80 -4.47 3.61 -6.32
N GLY A 81 -3.97 4.59 -5.55
CA GLY A 81 -2.54 4.72 -5.26
C GLY A 81 -2.07 3.61 -4.32
N TYR A 82 -1.22 2.71 -4.81
CA TYR A 82 -0.67 1.62 -4.01
C TYR A 82 0.55 2.03 -3.18
N PHE A 83 1.26 3.05 -3.65
CA PHE A 83 2.49 3.51 -3.04
C PHE A 83 2.49 5.03 -2.91
N LEU A 84 3.00 5.50 -1.79
CA LEU A 84 3.36 6.89 -1.58
C LEU A 84 4.87 6.96 -1.38
N ILE A 85 5.55 7.66 -2.29
CA ILE A 85 6.98 7.92 -2.20
C ILE A 85 7.16 9.37 -1.74
N ILE A 86 7.93 9.56 -0.67
CA ILE A 86 8.16 10.86 -0.06
C ILE A 86 9.65 11.17 -0.12
N ARG A 87 10.01 12.26 -0.80
CA ARG A 87 11.36 12.83 -0.70
C ARG A 87 11.38 13.81 0.47
N CYS A 88 12.27 13.57 1.42
CA CYS A 88 12.47 14.44 2.56
C CYS A 88 13.96 14.70 2.81
N GLN A 89 14.24 15.78 3.53
CA GLN A 89 15.58 16.18 3.94
C GLN A 89 15.57 16.42 5.44
N LYS A 90 16.53 15.84 6.17
CA LYS A 90 16.69 16.14 7.60
C LYS A 90 17.35 17.51 7.77
N PHE A 91 16.86 18.29 8.73
CA PHE A 91 17.53 19.50 9.19
C PHE A 91 18.94 19.18 9.71
#